data_AF-A0AAV0QJG2-F1
#
_entry.id   AF-A0AAV0QJG2-F1
#
_cell.length_a   1.000
_cell.length_b   1.000
_cell.length_c   1.000
_cell.angle_alpha   90.00
_cell.angle_beta   90.00
_cell.angle_gamma   90.00
#
_symmetry.space_group_name_H-M   'P 1'
#
loop_
_entity.id
_entity.type
_entity.pdbx_description
1 polymer ?
#
loop_
_entity_poly.entity_id
_entity_poly.type
_entity_poly.pdbx_seq_one_letter_code
_entity_poly.pdbx_strand_id
1 'polypeptide(L)'
;MWHFYNKFHRAEFPLERAVESFCSGVVPWGPFYEHLVGYWEESKRRPEEVLFLKYEDLVRDPKKQVRELASFLGKPFCPGGDGDEVVDKVLWRSSLERLKELDINKNGIEKQKQRPNTIFFRKGAVGDWKNYMMAEMAQRIDRLTQTKLHGTGLSLDDYILG
;
A
#
# COMPACT_ATOMS: atom_id res chain seq x y z
N MET A 1 7.77 -2.04 3.39
CA MET A 1 7.82 -2.27 4.85
C MET A 1 9.23 -2.37 5.42
N TRP A 2 10.18 -3.08 4.79
CA TRP A 2 11.57 -3.24 5.29
C TRP A 2 12.28 -1.93 5.70
N HIS A 3 12.33 -0.92 4.83
CA HIS A 3 12.95 0.38 5.18
C HIS A 3 12.31 1.05 6.41
N PHE A 4 10.98 0.97 6.53
CA PHE A 4 10.27 1.53 7.67
C PHE A 4 10.67 0.80 8.95
N TYR A 5 10.69 -0.53 8.91
CA TYR A 5 11.12 -1.35 10.06
C TYR A 5 12.52 -0.95 10.55
N ASN A 6 13.49 -0.83 9.65
CA ASN A 6 14.86 -0.46 10.04
C ASN A 6 14.92 0.96 10.65
N LYS A 7 14.23 1.93 10.03
CA LYS A 7 14.17 3.31 10.56
C LYS A 7 13.43 3.39 11.90
N PHE A 8 12.32 2.66 12.05
CA PHE A 8 11.48 2.67 13.23
C PHE A 8 12.17 1.98 14.41
N HIS A 9 12.83 0.85 14.19
CA HIS A 9 13.56 0.13 15.24
C HIS A 9 14.98 0.68 15.47
N ARG A 10 15.49 1.55 14.58
CA ARG A 10 16.90 1.99 14.55
C ARG A 10 17.86 0.80 14.57
N ALA A 11 17.48 -0.25 13.85
CA ALA A 11 18.21 -1.51 13.77
C ALA A 11 18.34 -1.89 12.30
N GLU A 12 19.50 -2.40 11.94
CA GLU A 12 19.73 -2.92 10.60
C GLU A 12 19.22 -4.36 10.55
N PHE A 13 18.05 -4.55 9.96
CA PHE A 13 17.57 -5.88 9.62
C PHE A 13 17.97 -6.18 8.17
N PRO A 14 18.73 -7.25 7.88
CA PRO A 14 19.12 -7.60 6.52
C PRO A 14 17.90 -7.88 5.64
N LEU A 15 17.96 -7.48 4.37
CA LEU A 15 16.84 -7.65 3.43
C LEU A 15 16.55 -9.14 3.17
N GLU A 16 17.59 -9.96 3.07
CA GLU A 16 17.51 -11.42 2.89
C GLU A 16 16.67 -12.05 4.00
N ARG A 17 16.94 -11.64 5.26
CA ARG A 17 16.22 -12.11 6.44
C ARG A 17 14.79 -11.60 6.45
N ALA A 18 14.56 -10.37 5.99
CA ALA A 18 13.21 -9.84 5.85
C ALA A 18 12.38 -10.59 4.81
N VAL A 19 12.98 -10.95 3.67
CA VAL A 19 12.33 -11.79 2.65
C VAL A 19 12.06 -13.19 3.20
N GLU A 20 13.01 -13.80 3.92
CA GLU A 20 12.82 -15.10 4.58
C GLU A 20 11.65 -15.08 5.59
N SER A 21 11.64 -14.07 6.47
CA SER A 21 10.56 -13.84 7.43
C SER A 21 9.20 -13.63 6.74
N PHE A 22 9.15 -12.83 5.68
CA PHE A 22 7.94 -12.61 4.91
C PHE A 22 7.43 -13.90 4.27
N CYS A 23 8.29 -14.66 3.60
CA CYS A 23 7.92 -15.90 2.94
C CYS A 23 7.50 -17.00 3.92
N SER A 24 8.03 -17.01 5.14
CA SER A 24 7.62 -17.93 6.21
C SER A 24 6.38 -17.46 6.98
N GLY A 25 5.87 -16.26 6.68
CA GLY A 25 4.72 -15.68 7.36
C GLY A 25 5.03 -15.05 8.72
N VAL A 26 6.31 -15.06 9.15
CA VAL A 26 6.77 -14.53 10.43
C VAL A 26 7.09 -13.04 10.29
N VAL A 27 6.04 -12.24 10.16
CA VAL A 27 6.11 -10.77 10.10
C VAL A 27 5.10 -10.16 11.08
N PRO A 28 5.30 -8.90 11.52
CA PRO A 28 4.29 -8.19 12.30
C PRO A 28 2.93 -8.20 11.58
N TRP A 29 1.87 -8.59 12.30
CA TRP A 29 0.52 -8.79 11.75
C TRP A 29 0.49 -9.74 10.54
N GLY A 30 1.38 -10.74 10.55
CA GLY A 30 1.38 -11.82 9.58
C GLY A 30 0.47 -12.98 10.00
N PRO A 31 0.23 -13.91 9.06
CA PRO A 31 0.84 -13.96 7.73
C PRO A 31 0.09 -13.14 6.67
N PHE A 32 0.85 -12.54 5.74
CA PHE A 32 0.38 -11.48 4.84
C PHE A 32 -0.76 -11.92 3.92
N TYR A 33 -0.66 -13.11 3.32
CA TYR A 33 -1.62 -13.56 2.32
C TYR A 33 -2.96 -13.94 2.94
N GLU A 34 -2.96 -14.47 4.15
CA GLU A 34 -4.15 -14.81 4.92
C GLU A 34 -4.96 -13.54 5.24
N HIS A 35 -4.28 -12.46 5.64
CA HIS A 35 -4.91 -11.15 5.77
C HIS A 35 -5.45 -10.62 4.44
N LEU A 36 -4.65 -10.67 3.39
CA LEU A 36 -5.02 -10.16 2.06
C LEU A 36 -6.24 -10.89 1.50
N VAL A 37 -6.21 -12.23 1.48
CA VAL A 37 -7.30 -13.07 0.99
C VAL A 37 -8.53 -12.91 1.88
N GLY A 38 -8.37 -12.85 3.20
CA GLY A 38 -9.49 -12.63 4.12
C GLY A 38 -10.30 -11.37 3.80
N TYR A 39 -9.63 -10.23 3.58
CA TYR A 39 -10.33 -8.99 3.20
C TYR A 39 -10.85 -9.00 1.77
N TRP A 40 -10.17 -9.70 0.85
CA TRP A 40 -10.67 -9.90 -0.50
C TRP A 40 -12.00 -10.68 -0.51
N GLU A 41 -12.06 -11.81 0.18
CA GLU A 41 -13.30 -12.58 0.33
C GLU A 41 -14.40 -11.78 1.02
N GLU A 42 -14.06 -11.01 2.07
CA GLU A 42 -15.02 -10.17 2.78
C GLU A 42 -15.60 -9.06 1.89
N SER A 43 -14.78 -8.44 1.03
CA SER A 43 -15.26 -7.45 0.05
C SER A 43 -16.24 -8.03 -0.97
N LYS A 44 -16.08 -9.30 -1.35
CA LYS A 44 -17.03 -10.00 -2.20
C LYS A 44 -18.32 -10.35 -1.46
N ARG A 45 -18.21 -10.71 -0.17
CA ARG A 45 -19.35 -11.08 0.67
C ARG A 45 -20.20 -9.87 1.08
N ARG A 46 -19.57 -8.72 1.32
CA ARG A 46 -20.20 -7.49 1.82
C ARG A 46 -19.71 -6.27 1.04
N PRO A 47 -20.02 -6.18 -0.27
CA PRO A 47 -19.51 -5.13 -1.14
C PRO A 47 -19.96 -3.72 -0.75
N GLU A 48 -21.08 -3.60 -0.02
CA GLU A 48 -21.60 -2.32 0.49
C GLU A 48 -20.92 -1.86 1.79
N GLU A 49 -20.16 -2.75 2.45
CA GLU A 49 -19.55 -2.47 3.76
C GLU A 49 -18.02 -2.61 3.75
N VAL A 50 -17.45 -3.28 2.74
CA VAL A 50 -16.00 -3.46 2.58
C VAL A 50 -15.57 -3.16 1.15
N LEU A 51 -14.88 -2.02 0.99
CA LEU A 51 -14.20 -1.66 -0.26
C LEU A 51 -12.76 -2.17 -0.26
N PHE A 52 -12.41 -2.99 -1.24
CA PHE A 52 -11.05 -3.48 -1.43
C PHE A 52 -10.32 -2.67 -2.49
N LEU A 53 -9.26 -1.96 -2.08
CA LEU A 53 -8.44 -1.13 -2.97
C LEU A 53 -7.02 -1.70 -3.06
N LYS A 54 -6.45 -1.67 -4.27
CA LYS A 54 -5.04 -2.00 -4.51
C LYS A 54 -4.21 -0.73 -4.58
N TYR A 55 -3.06 -0.71 -3.90
CA TYR A 55 -2.20 0.47 -3.85
C TYR A 55 -1.79 0.94 -5.23
N GLU A 56 -1.46 0.00 -6.10
CA GLU A 56 -0.94 0.33 -7.41
C GLU A 56 -2.05 0.83 -8.35
N ASP A 57 -3.32 0.43 -8.14
CA ASP A 57 -4.46 1.03 -8.85
C ASP A 57 -4.68 2.49 -8.42
N LEU A 58 -4.40 2.82 -7.15
CA LEU A 58 -4.39 4.21 -6.66
C LEU A 58 -3.30 5.05 -7.34
N VAL A 59 -2.17 4.43 -7.68
CA VAL A 59 -1.09 5.12 -8.41
C VAL A 59 -1.42 5.23 -9.90
N ARG A 60 -2.01 4.18 -10.50
CA ARG A 60 -2.31 4.10 -11.93
C ARG A 60 -3.42 5.06 -12.36
N ASP A 61 -4.52 5.09 -11.63
CA ASP A 61 -5.67 5.96 -11.92
C ASP A 61 -6.28 6.54 -10.62
N PRO A 62 -5.58 7.50 -9.98
CA PRO A 62 -6.02 8.06 -8.71
C PRO A 62 -7.40 8.73 -8.79
N LYS A 63 -7.75 9.34 -9.93
CA LYS A 63 -9.05 10.00 -10.12
C LYS A 63 -10.19 8.99 -10.08
N LYS A 64 -10.06 7.86 -10.79
CA LYS A 64 -11.06 6.79 -10.75
C LYS A 64 -11.22 6.24 -9.33
N GLN A 65 -10.12 5.92 -8.66
CA GLN A 65 -10.16 5.33 -7.32
C GLN A 65 -10.78 6.26 -6.27
N VAL A 66 -10.49 7.57 -6.33
CA VAL A 66 -11.12 8.56 -5.44
C VAL A 66 -12.62 8.68 -5.68
N ARG A 67 -13.07 8.64 -6.95
CA ARG A 67 -14.51 8.63 -7.25
C ARG A 67 -15.19 7.36 -6.75
N GLU A 68 -14.55 6.20 -6.90
CA GLU A 68 -15.06 4.92 -6.39
C GLU A 68 -15.18 4.93 -4.86
N LEU A 69 -14.14 5.40 -4.16
CA LEU A 69 -14.17 5.56 -2.70
C LEU A 69 -15.27 6.54 -2.25
N ALA A 70 -15.45 7.65 -2.95
CA ALA A 70 -16.48 8.63 -2.61
C ALA A 70 -17.89 8.06 -2.79
N SER A 71 -18.13 7.32 -3.88
CA SER A 71 -19.39 6.59 -4.10
C SER A 71 -19.65 5.56 -3.02
N PHE A 72 -18.65 4.76 -2.64
CA PHE A 72 -18.73 3.78 -1.57
C PHE A 72 -19.09 4.41 -0.21
N LEU A 73 -18.57 5.62 0.07
CA LEU A 73 -18.90 6.39 1.27
C LEU A 73 -20.28 7.10 1.20
N GLY A 74 -21.08 6.86 0.16
CA GLY A 74 -22.37 7.51 -0.05
C GLY A 74 -22.27 8.99 -0.40
N LYS A 75 -21.12 9.44 -0.91
CA LYS A 75 -20.84 10.84 -1.28
C LYS A 75 -20.26 10.96 -2.69
N PRO A 76 -20.94 10.44 -3.73
CA PRO A 76 -20.44 10.50 -5.09
C PRO A 76 -20.24 11.97 -5.54
N PHE A 77 -19.17 12.22 -6.28
CA PHE A 77 -18.96 13.52 -6.91
C PHE A 77 -19.98 13.73 -8.05
N CYS A 78 -20.50 14.93 -8.20
CA CYS A 78 -21.40 15.27 -9.30
C CYS A 78 -20.67 15.17 -10.65
N PRO A 79 -21.21 14.44 -11.64
CA PRO A 79 -20.68 14.45 -13.00
C PRO A 79 -20.90 15.83 -13.65
N GLY A 80 -19.82 16.48 -14.08
CA GLY A 80 -19.85 17.84 -14.62
C GLY A 80 -19.90 18.94 -13.55
N GLY A 81 -19.56 20.18 -13.93
CA GLY A 81 -19.43 21.29 -12.99
C GLY A 81 -18.10 21.30 -12.23
N ASP A 82 -18.13 21.53 -10.92
CA ASP A 82 -16.94 21.61 -10.04
C ASP A 82 -16.44 20.24 -9.54
N GLY A 83 -17.14 19.14 -9.84
CA GLY A 83 -16.80 17.80 -9.34
C GLY A 83 -15.37 17.37 -9.66
N ASP A 84 -14.88 17.67 -10.87
CA ASP A 84 -13.52 17.36 -11.28
C ASP A 84 -12.48 18.21 -10.54
N GLU A 85 -12.78 19.48 -10.29
CA GLU A 85 -11.94 20.38 -9.50
C GLU A 85 -11.85 19.91 -8.04
N VAL A 86 -12.97 19.45 -7.47
CA VAL A 86 -12.99 18.90 -6.12
C VAL A 86 -12.16 17.62 -6.04
N VAL A 87 -12.27 16.70 -7.01
CA VAL A 87 -11.43 15.50 -7.09
C VAL A 87 -9.95 15.88 -7.16
N ASP A 88 -9.58 16.83 -8.02
CA ASP A 88 -8.20 17.30 -8.15
C ASP A 88 -7.67 17.94 -6.85
N LYS A 89 -8.52 18.68 -6.14
CA LYS A 89 -8.19 19.25 -4.83
C LYS A 89 -7.99 18.19 -3.76
N VAL A 90 -8.81 17.13 -3.75
CA VAL A 90 -8.64 15.99 -2.84
C VAL A 90 -7.32 15.30 -3.12
N LEU A 91 -7.03 14.98 -4.39
CA LEU A 91 -5.77 14.36 -4.80
C LEU A 91 -4.55 15.20 -4.44
N TRP A 92 -4.60 16.50 -4.69
CA TRP A 92 -3.51 17.40 -4.28
C TRP A 92 -3.32 17.40 -2.76
N ARG A 93 -4.41 17.46 -1.98
CA ARG A 93 -4.36 17.46 -0.50
C ARG A 93 -3.80 16.16 0.08
N SER A 94 -4.08 15.02 -0.55
CA SER A 94 -3.63 13.70 -0.11
C SER A 94 -2.35 13.21 -0.81
N SER A 95 -1.81 13.97 -1.77
CA SER A 95 -0.60 13.60 -2.50
C SER A 95 0.59 13.41 -1.57
N LEU A 96 1.43 12.43 -1.90
CA LEU A 96 2.60 12.11 -1.08
C LEU A 96 3.56 13.29 -1.02
N GLU A 97 3.76 13.97 -2.15
CA GLU A 97 4.60 15.16 -2.31
C GLU A 97 4.15 16.23 -1.34
N ARG A 98 2.85 16.53 -1.31
CA ARG A 98 2.32 17.53 -0.40
C ARG A 98 2.42 17.10 1.06
N LEU A 99 2.01 15.86 1.37
CA LEU A 99 1.99 15.38 2.74
C LEU A 99 3.40 15.35 3.36
N LYS A 100 4.42 14.95 2.60
CA LYS A 100 5.83 15.02 3.00
C LYS A 100 6.27 16.43 3.41
N GLU A 101 5.74 17.45 2.74
CA GLU A 101 6.17 18.83 2.92
C GLU A 101 5.48 19.56 4.07
N LEU A 102 4.44 18.97 4.68
CA LEU A 102 3.81 19.52 5.86
C LEU A 102 4.77 19.57 7.04
N ASP A 103 4.79 20.68 7.78
CA ASP A 103 5.68 20.90 8.92
C ASP A 103 5.59 19.76 9.96
N ILE A 104 4.37 19.30 10.26
CA ILE A 104 4.13 18.17 11.17
C ILE A 104 4.78 16.86 10.69
N ASN A 105 4.99 16.69 9.40
CA ASN A 105 5.60 15.48 8.84
C ASN A 105 7.12 15.61 8.66
N LYS A 106 7.62 16.83 8.39
CA LYS A 106 9.05 17.13 8.34
C LYS A 106 9.71 17.17 9.71
N ASN A 107 9.06 17.87 10.64
CA ASN A 107 9.64 18.25 11.93
C ASN A 107 8.93 17.59 13.12
N GLY A 108 7.76 16.98 12.90
CA GLY A 108 7.02 16.32 13.97
C GLY A 108 7.61 14.98 14.40
N ILE A 109 7.18 14.54 15.58
CA ILE A 109 7.63 13.33 16.25
C ILE A 109 6.43 12.47 16.62
N GLU A 110 6.49 11.18 16.28
CA GLU A 110 5.56 10.15 16.71
C GLU A 110 5.70 9.92 18.22
N LYS A 111 4.58 9.98 18.94
CA LYS A 111 4.57 10.12 20.40
C LYS A 111 4.96 8.85 21.17
N GLN A 112 4.62 7.66 20.65
CA GLN A 112 4.80 6.40 21.37
C GLN A 112 6.27 5.95 21.43
N LYS A 113 7.00 6.09 20.33
CA LYS A 113 8.40 5.62 20.19
C LYS A 113 9.39 6.75 19.91
N GLN A 114 8.95 8.01 19.97
CA GLN A 114 9.79 9.20 19.81
C GLN A 114 10.59 9.15 18.50
N ARG A 115 9.87 8.91 17.39
CA ARG A 115 10.45 8.78 16.06
C ARG A 115 10.10 9.97 15.17
N PRO A 116 11.00 10.48 14.32
CA PRO A 116 10.66 11.52 13.37
C PRO A 116 9.53 11.06 12.44
N ASN A 117 8.55 11.90 12.17
CA ASN A 117 7.43 11.55 11.27
C ASN A 117 7.87 11.31 9.82
N THR A 118 9.06 11.78 9.44
CA THR A 118 9.67 11.54 8.13
C THR A 118 9.86 10.05 7.81
N ILE A 119 9.86 9.15 8.80
CA ILE A 119 9.99 7.71 8.55
C ILE A 119 8.76 7.11 7.86
N PHE A 120 7.58 7.73 7.97
CA PHE A 120 6.34 7.26 7.35
C PHE A 120 6.30 7.55 5.85
N PHE A 121 7.12 8.49 5.38
CA PHE A 121 7.13 8.93 3.99
C PHE A 121 8.44 8.55 3.30
N ARG A 122 8.35 7.72 2.25
CA ARG A 122 9.53 7.21 1.54
C ARG A 122 9.55 7.64 0.08
N LYS A 123 9.27 6.73 -0.86
CA LYS A 123 9.21 7.06 -2.30
C LYS A 123 7.77 7.17 -2.82
N GLY A 124 6.88 6.27 -2.38
CA GLY A 124 5.51 6.20 -2.90
C GLY A 124 5.45 5.83 -4.37
N ALA A 125 6.36 4.95 -4.79
CA ALA A 125 6.46 4.50 -6.17
C ALA A 125 6.26 2.98 -6.23
N VAL A 126 5.60 2.53 -7.28
CA VAL A 126 5.43 1.12 -7.63
C VAL A 126 6.75 0.58 -8.20
N GLY A 127 7.06 -0.69 -7.94
CA GLY A 127 8.24 -1.36 -8.52
C GLY A 127 9.60 -1.01 -7.90
N ASP A 128 9.64 -0.18 -6.86
CA ASP A 128 10.90 0.23 -6.24
C ASP A 128 11.67 -0.92 -5.53
N TRP A 129 11.04 -2.09 -5.38
CA TRP A 129 11.69 -3.31 -4.90
C TRP A 129 12.88 -3.73 -5.78
N LYS A 130 12.84 -3.44 -7.09
CA LYS A 130 13.90 -3.75 -8.06
C LYS A 130 15.25 -3.11 -7.74
N ASN A 131 15.24 -2.01 -6.98
CA ASN A 131 16.45 -1.31 -6.57
C ASN A 131 17.15 -1.99 -5.38
N TYR A 132 16.56 -3.01 -4.77
CA TYR A 132 17.06 -3.62 -3.53
C TYR A 132 17.09 -5.14 -3.58
N MET A 133 16.09 -5.79 -4.18
CA MET A 133 15.99 -7.25 -4.19
C MET A 133 16.80 -7.86 -5.32
N MET A 134 17.51 -8.95 -5.02
CA MET A 134 18.06 -9.83 -6.04
C MET A 134 16.94 -10.59 -6.76
N ALA A 135 17.20 -11.07 -7.97
CA ALA A 135 16.21 -11.76 -8.79
C ALA A 135 15.62 -13.00 -8.09
N GLU A 136 16.44 -13.74 -7.33
CA GLU A 136 16.04 -14.93 -6.60
C GLU A 136 15.06 -14.61 -5.46
N MET A 137 15.23 -13.46 -4.80
CA MET A 137 14.32 -12.99 -3.75
C MET A 137 12.95 -12.66 -4.33
N ALA A 138 12.93 -11.91 -5.44
CA ALA A 138 11.70 -11.54 -6.13
C ALA A 138 10.96 -12.80 -6.60
N GLN A 139 11.65 -13.67 -7.34
CA GLN A 139 11.06 -14.94 -7.83
C GLN A 139 10.49 -15.80 -6.69
N ARG A 140 11.13 -15.82 -5.52
CA ARG A 140 10.61 -16.56 -4.36
C ARG A 140 9.28 -15.97 -3.86
N ILE A 141 9.18 -14.64 -3.79
CA ILE A 141 7.94 -13.95 -3.42
C ILE A 141 6.87 -14.15 -4.49
N ASP A 142 7.23 -14.10 -5.77
CA ASP A 142 6.28 -14.26 -6.89
C ASP A 142 5.66 -15.65 -6.89
N ARG A 143 6.48 -16.71 -6.76
CA ARG A 143 5.99 -18.10 -6.68
C ARG A 143 5.09 -18.30 -5.48
N LEU A 144 5.43 -17.71 -4.33
CA LEU A 144 4.59 -17.76 -3.14
C LEU A 144 3.27 -17.01 -3.37
N THR A 145 3.30 -15.83 -4.00
CA THR A 145 2.13 -15.04 -4.34
C THR A 145 1.18 -15.85 -5.23
N GLN A 146 1.70 -16.41 -6.32
CA GLN A 146 0.92 -17.25 -7.24
C GLN A 146 0.29 -18.44 -6.50
N THR A 147 1.05 -19.12 -5.65
CA THR A 147 0.55 -20.26 -4.86
C THR A 147 -0.55 -19.84 -3.89
N LYS A 148 -0.36 -18.74 -3.16
CA LYS A 148 -1.29 -18.29 -2.11
C LYS A 148 -2.56 -17.65 -2.67
N LEU A 149 -2.50 -17.05 -3.85
CA LEU A 149 -3.65 -16.40 -4.49
C LEU A 149 -4.38 -17.32 -5.48
N HIS A 150 -3.79 -18.46 -5.84
CA HIS A 150 -4.40 -19.43 -6.73
C HIS A 150 -5.82 -19.81 -6.26
N GLY A 151 -6.80 -19.67 -7.16
CA GLY A 151 -8.20 -20.01 -6.88
C GLY A 151 -9.00 -18.97 -6.10
N THR A 152 -8.39 -17.90 -5.59
CA THR A 152 -9.10 -16.83 -4.85
C THR A 152 -9.80 -15.82 -5.77
N GLY A 153 -9.38 -15.77 -7.05
CA GLY A 153 -9.77 -14.74 -8.01
C GLY A 153 -9.09 -13.39 -7.80
N LEU A 154 -8.22 -13.24 -6.79
CA LEU A 154 -7.39 -12.04 -6.61
C LEU A 154 -6.12 -12.16 -7.46
N SER A 155 -5.88 -11.19 -8.33
CA SER A 155 -4.64 -11.04 -9.10
C SER A 155 -3.92 -9.75 -8.71
N LEU A 156 -2.60 -9.86 -8.55
CA LEU A 156 -1.67 -8.76 -8.34
C LEU A 156 -0.72 -8.58 -9.56
N ASP A 157 -1.02 -9.27 -10.67
CA ASP A 157 -0.07 -9.56 -11.75
C ASP A 157 0.40 -8.33 -12.52
N ASP A 158 -0.36 -7.23 -12.49
CA ASP A 158 0.01 -5.97 -13.14
C ASP A 158 1.24 -5.27 -12.52
N TYR A 159 1.72 -5.74 -11.35
CA TYR A 159 2.66 -4.96 -10.52
C TYR A 159 3.86 -5.73 -9.97
N ILE A 160 3.82 -7.06 -10.08
CA ILE A 160 4.85 -7.95 -9.54
C ILE A 160 5.73 -8.54 -10.67
N LEU A 161 5.21 -8.62 -11.90
CA LEU A 161 5.88 -9.31 -13.02
C LEU A 161 6.55 -8.40 -14.06
N GLY A 162 6.49 -7.08 -13.90
CA GLY A 162 7.16 -6.12 -14.78
C GLY A 162 8.43 -5.61 -14.18
#